data_AF-A0A7Z9XI15-F1
#
_entry.id   AF-A0A7Z9XI15-F1
#
_cell.length_a   1.000
_cell.length_b   1.000
_cell.length_c   1.000
_cell.angle_alpha   90.00
_cell.angle_beta   90.00
_cell.angle_gamma   90.00
#
_symmetry.space_group_name_H-M   'P 1'
#
loop_
_entity.id
_entity.type
_entity.pdbx_description
1 polymer ?
#
loop_
_entity_poly.entity_id
_entity_poly.type
_entity_poly.pdbx_seq_one_letter_code
_entity_poly.pdbx_strand_id
1 'polypeptide(L)'
;DKAFRGTMAFWDELISGVLVDTPDPAFNLMTNYWLKYQAISGHMWARTGYYQCSGAYGFRDQLQSSLLTLPLKPELTKRQILLHAEHQFKDGGVHHWWHPLTGLVARTDISDNMLWLPYVTLFYLDETGDHGILKEKIPYVDGPKASLYEHCLKAIELALSRFSPKGLPLIGSGDWNDGLSAVGVKWKGESIWLGHFLYGILKRFAPICRKMKDDKKASRFELGAEKLKSALNRYGWDGSWYWRASRDDGRLIGSSKCKEGKIYLNAQTWSIINETLTGERAKKVIKSVERYLLKDFGPLLLYPPYTKPDESIGYITRYAPGMRENGGVYTHAAVWAILAYCKLKQGDNAFDMY
;
A
#
# COMPACT_ATOMS: atom_id res chain seq x y z
N ASP A 1 3.54 -37.09 -20.84
CA ASP A 1 4.95 -37.00 -20.42
C ASP A 1 5.67 -35.72 -20.78
N LYS A 2 5.93 -35.42 -22.07
CA LYS A 2 6.68 -34.20 -22.48
C LYS A 2 6.06 -32.90 -21.95
N ALA A 3 4.74 -32.74 -22.10
CA ALA A 3 4.03 -31.55 -21.62
C ALA A 3 4.12 -31.40 -20.10
N PHE A 4 3.92 -32.50 -19.34
CA PHE A 4 4.04 -32.50 -17.89
C PHE A 4 5.44 -32.07 -17.41
N ARG A 5 6.50 -32.62 -18.02
CA ARG A 5 7.88 -32.18 -17.74
C ARG A 5 8.12 -30.71 -18.09
N GLY A 6 7.51 -30.22 -19.17
CA GLY A 6 7.55 -28.81 -19.53
C GLY A 6 6.90 -27.91 -18.48
N THR A 7 5.75 -28.30 -17.93
CA THR A 7 5.08 -27.57 -16.84
C THR A 7 5.90 -27.54 -15.56
N MET A 8 6.52 -28.67 -15.20
CA MET A 8 7.41 -28.73 -14.03
C MET A 8 8.61 -27.79 -14.18
N ALA A 9 9.30 -27.86 -15.33
CA ALA A 9 10.45 -27.00 -15.61
C ALA A 9 10.08 -25.51 -15.61
N PHE A 10 8.92 -25.15 -16.18
CA PHE A 10 8.42 -23.79 -16.18
C PHE A 10 8.23 -23.23 -14.76
N TRP A 11 7.61 -24.00 -13.87
CA TRP A 11 7.37 -23.54 -12.50
C TRP A 11 8.66 -23.45 -11.70
N ASP A 12 9.55 -24.44 -11.83
CA ASP A 12 10.84 -24.43 -11.17
C ASP A 12 11.67 -23.19 -11.56
N GLU A 13 11.78 -22.90 -12.86
CA GLU A 13 12.48 -21.71 -13.35
C GLU A 13 11.86 -20.40 -12.85
N LEU A 14 10.54 -20.37 -12.62
CA LEU A 14 9.83 -19.15 -12.23
C LEU A 14 9.96 -18.83 -10.74
N ILE A 15 9.95 -19.83 -9.86
CA ILE A 15 9.86 -19.60 -8.40
C ILE A 15 11.15 -19.95 -7.64
N SER A 16 12.09 -20.67 -8.23
CA SER A 16 13.32 -21.11 -7.57
C SER A 16 14.43 -20.06 -7.50
N GLY A 17 14.17 -18.81 -7.92
CA GLY A 17 15.15 -17.71 -7.89
C GLY A 17 15.64 -17.31 -6.48
N VAL A 18 14.82 -17.53 -5.45
CA VAL A 18 15.20 -17.32 -4.04
C VAL A 18 14.75 -18.52 -3.22
N LEU A 19 15.68 -19.20 -2.57
CA LEU A 19 15.38 -20.31 -1.67
C LEU A 19 15.95 -20.02 -0.28
N VAL A 20 15.19 -20.40 0.75
CA VAL A 20 15.62 -20.37 2.14
C VAL A 20 15.74 -21.80 2.66
N ASP A 21 16.74 -22.01 3.52
CA ASP A 21 16.93 -23.25 4.28
C ASP A 21 17.10 -22.88 5.75
N THR A 22 16.05 -23.13 6.52
CA THR A 22 15.94 -22.82 7.94
C THR A 22 15.58 -24.07 8.75
N PRO A 23 15.77 -24.05 10.08
CA PRO A 23 15.31 -25.15 10.94
C PRO A 23 13.79 -25.38 10.93
N ASP A 24 12.99 -24.43 10.41
CA ASP A 24 11.54 -24.57 10.29
C ASP A 24 11.17 -25.08 8.88
N PRO A 25 10.75 -26.36 8.74
CA PRO A 25 10.37 -26.91 7.45
C PRO A 25 9.10 -26.28 6.87
N ALA A 26 8.17 -25.79 7.69
CA ALA A 26 6.97 -25.10 7.23
C ALA A 26 7.33 -23.74 6.63
N PHE A 27 8.23 -22.99 7.26
CA PHE A 27 8.74 -21.74 6.73
C PHE A 27 9.42 -21.94 5.36
N ASN A 28 10.27 -22.96 5.26
CA ASN A 28 10.95 -23.32 4.00
C ASN A 28 9.92 -23.66 2.92
N LEU A 29 8.93 -24.52 3.22
CA LEU A 29 7.91 -24.95 2.28
C LEU A 29 7.04 -23.78 1.77
N MET A 30 6.59 -22.92 2.68
CA MET A 30 5.74 -21.76 2.35
C MET A 30 6.51 -20.72 1.53
N THR A 31 7.70 -20.35 1.97
CA THR A 31 8.52 -19.30 1.32
C THR A 31 9.08 -19.78 -0.01
N ASN A 32 9.58 -21.00 -0.10
CA ASN A 32 10.21 -21.50 -1.32
C ASN A 32 9.20 -21.73 -2.44
N TYR A 33 7.98 -22.18 -2.11
CA TYR A 33 7.04 -22.67 -3.11
C TYR A 33 5.65 -22.02 -3.04
N TRP A 34 4.89 -22.25 -1.95
CA TRP A 34 3.44 -22.00 -1.96
C TRP A 34 3.06 -20.52 -2.02
N LEU A 35 3.75 -19.65 -1.28
CA LEU A 35 3.45 -18.22 -1.29
C LEU A 35 3.69 -17.62 -2.68
N LYS A 36 4.78 -18.02 -3.34
CA LYS A 36 5.09 -17.57 -4.70
C LYS A 36 4.08 -18.10 -5.72
N TYR A 37 3.81 -19.40 -5.65
CA TYR A 37 2.85 -20.06 -6.53
C TYR A 37 1.46 -19.43 -6.41
N GLN A 38 0.97 -19.22 -5.19
CA GLN A 38 -0.35 -18.62 -4.93
C GLN A 38 -0.45 -17.19 -5.48
N ALA A 39 0.54 -16.35 -5.21
CA ALA A 39 0.52 -14.95 -5.67
C ALA A 39 0.61 -14.85 -7.20
N ILE A 40 1.45 -15.66 -7.85
CA ILE A 40 1.59 -15.63 -9.30
C ILE A 40 0.34 -16.21 -9.98
N SER A 41 -0.04 -17.44 -9.62
CA SER A 41 -1.15 -18.14 -10.29
C SER A 41 -2.50 -17.48 -9.99
N GLY A 42 -2.80 -17.24 -8.72
CA GLY A 42 -4.09 -16.73 -8.26
C GLY A 42 -4.23 -15.23 -8.45
N HIS A 43 -3.32 -14.43 -7.88
CA HIS A 43 -3.45 -12.98 -7.87
C HIS A 43 -3.02 -12.34 -9.20
N MET A 44 -1.83 -12.64 -9.72
CA MET A 44 -1.33 -11.97 -10.93
C MET A 44 -2.00 -12.48 -12.20
N TRP A 45 -2.09 -13.80 -12.41
CA TRP A 45 -2.55 -14.37 -13.67
C TRP A 45 -4.05 -14.64 -13.72
N ALA A 46 -4.61 -15.26 -12.68
CA ALA A 46 -6.04 -15.56 -12.65
C ALA A 46 -6.89 -14.37 -12.18
N ARG A 47 -6.31 -13.48 -11.36
CA ARG A 47 -7.01 -12.33 -10.71
C ARG A 47 -8.31 -12.78 -10.04
N THR A 48 -8.21 -13.90 -9.32
CA THR A 48 -9.34 -14.61 -8.72
C THR A 48 -8.95 -15.24 -7.39
N GLY A 49 -9.93 -15.37 -6.52
CA GLY A 49 -9.86 -16.17 -5.30
C GLY A 49 -11.27 -16.65 -4.93
N TYR A 50 -11.39 -17.61 -4.01
CA TYR A 50 -12.66 -18.26 -3.66
C TYR A 50 -13.82 -17.30 -3.39
N TYR A 51 -13.53 -16.14 -2.79
CA TYR A 51 -14.54 -15.13 -2.44
C TYR A 51 -14.48 -13.87 -3.29
N GLN A 52 -13.63 -13.82 -4.31
CA GLN A 52 -13.48 -12.67 -5.21
C GLN A 52 -13.00 -13.13 -6.58
N CYS A 53 -13.96 -13.50 -7.44
CA CYS A 53 -13.72 -13.91 -8.82
C CYS A 53 -13.96 -12.75 -9.78
N SER A 54 -13.09 -11.74 -9.77
CA SER A 54 -13.29 -10.54 -10.59
C SER A 54 -12.72 -10.68 -12.00
N GLY A 55 -11.51 -11.24 -12.15
CA GLY A 55 -10.77 -11.24 -13.42
C GLY A 55 -10.21 -9.86 -13.83
N ALA A 56 -10.62 -8.79 -13.15
CA ALA A 56 -10.14 -7.42 -13.38
C ALA A 56 -8.76 -7.17 -12.79
N TYR A 57 -8.05 -6.22 -13.38
CA TYR A 57 -6.84 -5.64 -12.81
C TYR A 57 -7.23 -4.55 -11.83
N GLY A 58 -6.97 -4.76 -10.54
CA GLY A 58 -6.95 -3.67 -9.55
C GLY A 58 -5.63 -2.93 -9.63
N PHE A 59 -5.68 -1.61 -9.81
CA PHE A 59 -4.48 -0.79 -10.07
C PHE A 59 -3.46 -0.93 -8.94
N ARG A 60 -3.94 -0.78 -7.71
CA ARG A 60 -3.15 -0.94 -6.49
C ARG A 60 -2.74 -2.40 -6.26
N ASP A 61 -3.65 -3.34 -6.51
CA ASP A 61 -3.47 -4.75 -6.15
C ASP A 61 -2.43 -5.46 -7.01
N GLN A 62 -2.46 -5.22 -8.33
CA GLN A 62 -1.53 -5.84 -9.28
C GLN A 62 -0.13 -5.26 -9.16
N LEU A 63 -0.01 -3.94 -8.97
CA LEU A 63 1.28 -3.31 -8.66
C LEU A 63 1.91 -3.91 -7.40
N GLN A 64 1.18 -4.02 -6.29
CA GLN A 64 1.71 -4.63 -5.07
C GLN A 64 2.05 -6.10 -5.24
N SER A 65 1.18 -6.88 -5.89
CA SER A 65 1.43 -8.31 -6.16
C SER A 65 2.70 -8.53 -6.98
N SER A 66 3.00 -7.60 -7.90
CA SER A 66 4.19 -7.66 -8.74
C SER A 66 5.50 -7.41 -8.00
N LEU A 67 5.48 -6.91 -6.76
CA LEU A 67 6.71 -6.77 -5.96
C LEU A 67 7.35 -8.12 -5.66
N LEU A 68 6.55 -9.19 -5.56
CA LEU A 68 7.06 -10.56 -5.36
C LEU A 68 8.00 -11.00 -6.48
N THR A 69 7.77 -10.54 -7.72
CA THR A 69 8.56 -10.99 -8.86
C THR A 69 9.90 -10.27 -8.99
N LEU A 70 10.17 -9.24 -8.18
CA LEU A 70 11.43 -8.50 -8.21
C LEU A 70 12.65 -9.41 -8.04
N PRO A 71 12.77 -10.19 -6.95
CA PRO A 71 13.92 -11.09 -6.76
C PRO A 71 13.85 -12.39 -7.58
N LEU A 72 12.81 -12.57 -8.40
CA LEU A 72 12.60 -13.78 -9.20
C LEU A 72 12.82 -13.50 -10.69
N LYS A 73 11.95 -12.67 -11.27
CA LYS A 73 11.93 -12.23 -12.66
C LYS A 73 11.44 -10.77 -12.71
N PRO A 74 12.32 -9.77 -12.48
CA PRO A 74 11.92 -8.38 -12.32
C PRO A 74 11.23 -7.78 -13.56
N GLU A 75 11.45 -8.38 -14.73
CA GLU A 75 10.74 -8.03 -15.98
C GLU A 75 9.20 -8.17 -15.86
N LEU A 76 8.70 -9.05 -15.00
CA LEU A 76 7.26 -9.16 -14.73
C LEU A 76 6.74 -7.93 -13.98
N THR A 77 7.51 -7.40 -13.03
CA THR A 77 7.21 -6.13 -12.34
C THR A 77 7.29 -4.96 -13.31
N LYS A 78 8.30 -4.91 -14.18
CA LYS A 78 8.44 -3.90 -15.24
C LYS A 78 7.19 -3.85 -16.12
N ARG A 79 6.72 -5.00 -16.60
CA ARG A 79 5.49 -5.10 -17.42
C ARG A 79 4.27 -4.55 -16.70
N GLN A 80 4.14 -4.84 -15.40
CA GLN A 80 3.04 -4.30 -14.59
C GLN A 80 3.13 -2.78 -14.44
N ILE A 81 4.32 -2.22 -14.17
CA ILE A 81 4.53 -0.77 -14.09
C ILE A 81 4.09 -0.08 -15.39
N LEU A 82 4.54 -0.59 -16.54
CA LEU A 82 4.21 -0.01 -17.85
C LEU A 82 2.72 -0.12 -18.17
N LEU A 83 2.12 -1.30 -17.93
CA LEU A 83 0.67 -1.52 -18.10
C LEU A 83 -0.15 -0.56 -17.23
N HIS A 84 0.24 -0.35 -15.99
CA HIS A 84 -0.50 0.54 -15.08
C HIS A 84 -0.33 2.01 -15.46
N ALA A 85 0.83 2.42 -15.97
CA ALA A 85 1.01 3.76 -16.51
C ALA A 85 0.06 4.05 -17.70
N GLU A 86 -0.27 3.05 -18.54
CA GLU A 86 -1.27 3.20 -19.62
C GLU A 86 -2.68 3.51 -19.09
N HIS A 87 -2.96 3.20 -17.82
CA HIS A 87 -4.23 3.45 -17.15
C HIS A 87 -4.21 4.70 -16.24
N GLN A 88 -3.22 5.59 -16.44
CA GLN A 88 -3.17 6.91 -15.82
C GLN A 88 -3.75 7.99 -16.74
N PHE A 89 -4.48 8.95 -16.18
CA PHE A 89 -4.97 10.16 -16.84
C PHE A 89 -3.96 11.31 -16.72
N LYS A 90 -4.01 12.30 -17.60
CA LYS A 90 -3.07 13.47 -17.61
C LYS A 90 -3.07 14.28 -16.31
N ASP A 91 -4.16 14.22 -15.54
CA ASP A 91 -4.29 14.87 -14.23
C ASP A 91 -3.57 14.11 -13.10
N GLY A 92 -3.04 12.91 -13.38
CA GLY A 92 -2.36 12.02 -12.44
C GLY A 92 -3.27 10.98 -11.78
N GLY A 93 -4.59 11.08 -11.99
CA GLY A 93 -5.56 10.08 -11.55
C GLY A 93 -5.44 8.80 -12.36
N VAL A 94 -6.04 7.71 -11.89
CA VAL A 94 -5.93 6.40 -12.50
C VAL A 94 -7.27 5.68 -12.53
N HIS A 95 -7.43 4.68 -13.39
CA HIS A 95 -8.46 3.67 -13.14
C HIS A 95 -8.19 3.00 -11.79
N HIS A 96 -9.23 2.83 -10.98
CA HIS A 96 -9.15 2.04 -9.76
C HIS A 96 -9.05 0.55 -10.11
N TRP A 97 -9.82 0.11 -11.11
CA TRP A 97 -9.67 -1.19 -11.75
C TRP A 97 -10.15 -1.16 -13.21
N TRP A 98 -9.72 -2.13 -14.01
CA TRP A 98 -10.24 -2.37 -15.37
C TRP A 98 -10.34 -3.87 -15.68
N HIS A 99 -11.33 -4.23 -16.49
CA HIS A 99 -11.56 -5.60 -16.92
C HIS A 99 -11.14 -5.80 -18.39
N PRO A 100 -10.13 -6.64 -18.68
CA PRO A 100 -9.49 -6.68 -19.99
C PRO A 100 -10.39 -7.24 -21.10
N LEU A 101 -11.34 -8.12 -20.77
CA LEU A 101 -12.19 -8.78 -21.78
C LEU A 101 -13.45 -7.98 -22.12
N THR A 102 -13.95 -7.17 -21.17
CA THR A 102 -15.22 -6.44 -21.34
C THR A 102 -15.01 -4.95 -21.58
N GLY A 103 -13.80 -4.44 -21.33
CA GLY A 103 -13.50 -3.01 -21.40
C GLY A 103 -14.11 -2.19 -20.27
N LEU A 104 -14.73 -2.83 -19.27
CA LEU A 104 -15.27 -2.13 -18.10
C LEU A 104 -14.14 -1.52 -17.27
N VAL A 105 -14.32 -0.28 -16.86
CA VAL A 105 -13.37 0.46 -16.04
C VAL A 105 -14.08 1.12 -14.87
N ALA A 106 -13.38 1.27 -13.75
CA ALA A 106 -13.82 2.12 -12.66
C ALA A 106 -12.79 3.20 -12.39
N ARG A 107 -13.28 4.42 -12.16
CA ARG A 107 -12.50 5.54 -11.64
C ARG A 107 -13.15 6.01 -10.35
N THR A 108 -12.34 6.21 -9.31
CA THR A 108 -12.81 6.55 -7.96
C THR A 108 -11.96 7.66 -7.36
N ASP A 109 -12.47 8.28 -6.30
CA ASP A 109 -11.75 9.27 -5.49
C ASP A 109 -10.90 8.63 -4.37
N ILE A 110 -10.60 7.33 -4.48
CA ILE A 110 -9.67 6.63 -3.59
C ILE A 110 -8.26 7.21 -3.81
N SER A 111 -7.73 7.77 -2.73
CA SER A 111 -6.67 8.78 -2.76
C SER A 111 -5.26 8.19 -2.87
N ASP A 112 -5.07 6.89 -2.68
CA ASP A 112 -3.76 6.24 -2.73
C ASP A 112 -3.46 5.51 -4.05
N ASN A 113 -4.49 5.17 -4.83
CA ASN A 113 -4.37 4.35 -6.04
C ASN A 113 -3.18 4.77 -6.93
N MET A 114 -3.08 6.06 -7.28
CA MET A 114 -2.04 6.56 -8.17
C MET A 114 -0.63 6.50 -7.57
N LEU A 115 -0.50 6.52 -6.23
CA LEU A 115 0.80 6.53 -5.55
C LEU A 115 1.48 5.15 -5.55
N TRP A 116 0.75 4.08 -5.86
CA TRP A 116 1.35 2.76 -6.02
C TRP A 116 2.27 2.68 -7.25
N LEU A 117 2.04 3.49 -8.29
CA LEU A 117 2.92 3.53 -9.46
C LEU A 117 4.34 4.03 -9.13
N PRO A 118 4.53 5.22 -8.54
CA PRO A 118 5.87 5.64 -8.11
C PRO A 118 6.44 4.75 -7.01
N TYR A 119 5.61 4.21 -6.10
CA TYR A 119 6.08 3.28 -5.06
C TYR A 119 6.71 2.02 -5.66
N VAL A 120 6.01 1.30 -6.54
CA VAL A 120 6.54 0.06 -7.14
C VAL A 120 7.69 0.35 -8.09
N THR A 121 7.67 1.51 -8.78
CA THR A 121 8.83 1.96 -9.59
C THR A 121 10.08 2.11 -8.72
N LEU A 122 9.98 2.67 -7.51
CA LEU A 122 11.13 2.78 -6.60
C LEU A 122 11.71 1.41 -6.21
N PHE A 123 10.87 0.42 -5.91
CA PHE A 123 11.34 -0.94 -5.59
C PHE A 123 11.95 -1.64 -6.81
N TYR A 124 11.41 -1.43 -8.01
CA TYR A 124 12.01 -1.94 -9.24
C TYR A 124 13.41 -1.35 -9.48
N LEU A 125 13.57 -0.04 -9.24
CA LEU A 125 14.87 0.63 -9.37
C LEU A 125 15.88 0.13 -8.33
N ASP A 126 15.45 -0.12 -7.09
CA ASP A 126 16.32 -0.69 -6.05
C ASP A 126 16.83 -2.08 -6.44
N GLU A 127 15.95 -2.96 -6.93
CA GLU A 127 16.28 -4.34 -7.28
C GLU A 127 17.18 -4.43 -8.52
N THR A 128 16.89 -3.63 -9.54
CA THR A 128 17.48 -3.83 -10.87
C THR A 128 18.56 -2.81 -11.24
N GLY A 129 18.53 -1.62 -10.63
CA GLY A 129 19.30 -0.48 -11.11
C GLY A 129 18.92 0.00 -12.53
N ASP A 130 17.84 -0.51 -13.15
CA ASP A 130 17.40 -0.15 -14.50
C ASP A 130 16.70 1.21 -14.49
N HIS A 131 17.50 2.28 -14.56
CA HIS A 131 16.98 3.64 -14.68
C HIS A 131 16.47 3.96 -16.10
N GLY A 132 16.65 3.04 -17.06
CA GLY A 132 16.12 3.17 -18.41
C GLY A 132 14.60 3.19 -18.41
N ILE A 133 13.96 2.43 -17.50
CA ILE A 133 12.50 2.37 -17.35
C ILE A 133 11.86 3.76 -17.20
N LEU A 134 12.55 4.70 -16.53
CA LEU A 134 12.04 6.06 -16.30
C LEU A 134 11.84 6.87 -17.59
N LYS A 135 12.49 6.46 -18.69
CA LYS A 135 12.43 7.12 -20.00
C LYS A 135 11.43 6.47 -20.95
N GLU A 136 10.92 5.28 -20.62
CA GLU A 136 9.91 4.58 -21.41
C GLU A 136 8.70 5.48 -21.65
N LYS A 137 8.20 5.51 -22.89
CA LYS A 137 7.14 6.42 -23.33
C LYS A 137 5.79 5.70 -23.37
N ILE A 138 4.93 6.04 -22.42
CA ILE A 138 3.62 5.42 -22.20
C ILE A 138 2.50 6.44 -22.41
N PRO A 139 1.43 6.13 -23.16
CA PRO A 139 0.27 7.01 -23.32
C PRO A 139 -0.48 7.21 -22.00
N TYR A 140 -1.05 8.40 -21.79
CA TYR A 140 -2.14 8.56 -20.84
C TYR A 140 -3.45 8.06 -21.45
N VAL A 141 -4.41 7.66 -20.62
CA VAL A 141 -5.76 7.28 -21.06
C VAL A 141 -6.41 8.37 -21.93
N ASP A 142 -6.23 9.64 -21.55
CA ASP A 142 -6.83 10.81 -22.18
C ASP A 142 -5.80 11.74 -22.84
N GLY A 143 -4.62 11.23 -23.20
CA GLY A 143 -3.50 12.08 -23.58
C GLY A 143 -2.37 11.43 -24.38
N PRO A 144 -1.38 12.22 -24.80
CA PRO A 144 -0.23 11.73 -25.55
C PRO A 144 0.70 10.89 -24.67
N LYS A 145 1.71 10.28 -25.30
CA LYS A 145 2.77 9.56 -24.58
C LYS A 145 3.62 10.51 -23.72
N ALA A 146 3.90 10.10 -22.50
CA ALA A 146 4.85 10.72 -21.59
C ALA A 146 5.81 9.66 -21.03
N SER A 147 6.95 10.10 -20.49
CA SER A 147 7.90 9.21 -19.85
C SER A 147 7.33 8.64 -18.55
N LEU A 148 7.73 7.44 -18.15
CA LEU A 148 7.32 6.88 -16.85
C LEU A 148 7.68 7.82 -15.68
N TYR A 149 8.80 8.55 -15.78
CA TYR A 149 9.15 9.59 -14.82
C TYR A 149 8.05 10.66 -14.71
N GLU A 150 7.53 11.16 -15.84
CA GLU A 150 6.43 12.14 -15.86
C GLU A 150 5.13 11.55 -15.27
N HIS A 151 4.81 10.28 -15.56
CA HIS A 151 3.66 9.58 -14.96
C HIS A 151 3.78 9.52 -13.41
N CYS A 152 4.97 9.16 -12.91
CA CYS A 152 5.26 9.15 -11.48
C CYS A 152 5.14 10.56 -10.85
N LEU A 153 5.67 11.59 -11.52
CA LEU A 153 5.54 12.97 -11.06
C LEU A 153 4.08 13.40 -10.98
N LYS A 154 3.25 13.07 -11.98
CA LYS A 154 1.82 13.39 -12.00
C LYS A 154 1.07 12.75 -10.83
N ALA A 155 1.36 11.48 -10.52
CA ALA A 155 0.77 10.81 -9.36
C ALA A 155 1.13 11.52 -8.03
N ILE A 156 2.41 11.84 -7.84
CA ILE A 156 2.90 12.51 -6.63
C ILE A 156 2.33 13.93 -6.52
N GLU A 157 2.28 14.67 -7.62
CA GLU A 157 1.76 16.04 -7.65
C GLU A 157 0.27 16.11 -7.38
N LEU A 158 -0.49 15.15 -7.90
CA LEU A 158 -1.92 15.05 -7.60
C LEU A 158 -2.15 14.77 -6.12
N ALA A 159 -1.33 13.93 -5.48
CA ALA A 159 -1.41 13.75 -4.03
C ALA A 159 -1.06 15.04 -3.27
N LEU A 160 0.00 15.74 -3.68
CA LEU A 160 0.45 16.99 -3.06
C LEU A 160 -0.53 18.16 -3.23
N SER A 161 -1.45 18.11 -4.20
CA SER A 161 -2.48 19.15 -4.38
C SER A 161 -3.68 18.95 -3.44
N ARG A 162 -3.79 17.80 -2.78
CA ARG A 162 -4.94 17.38 -1.96
C ARG A 162 -4.59 17.35 -0.48
N PHE A 163 -4.34 18.51 0.11
CA PHE A 163 -3.94 18.66 1.51
C PHE A 163 -4.92 19.55 2.27
N SER A 164 -5.16 19.20 3.54
CA SER A 164 -5.91 20.05 4.46
C SER A 164 -5.09 21.26 4.91
N PRO A 165 -5.71 22.28 5.53
CA PRO A 165 -4.98 23.39 6.16
C PRO A 165 -3.98 22.96 7.23
N LYS A 166 -4.11 21.75 7.80
CA LYS A 166 -3.16 21.19 8.77
C LYS A 166 -1.91 20.61 8.11
N GLY A 167 -1.88 20.52 6.78
CA GLY A 167 -0.79 19.88 6.03
C GLY A 167 -0.87 18.34 6.03
N LEU A 168 -2.06 17.77 6.21
CA LEU A 168 -2.31 16.34 6.09
C LEU A 168 -2.99 16.02 4.75
N PRO A 169 -2.70 14.88 4.10
CA PRO A 169 -3.33 14.55 2.84
C PRO A 169 -4.80 14.18 3.05
N LEU A 170 -5.62 14.59 2.08
CA LEU A 170 -7.06 14.35 2.07
C LEU A 170 -7.35 12.92 1.61
N ILE A 171 -8.27 12.25 2.31
CA ILE A 171 -8.60 10.84 2.05
C ILE A 171 -9.51 10.64 0.84
N GLY A 172 -10.27 11.65 0.41
CA GLY A 172 -11.26 11.46 -0.67
C GLY A 172 -12.31 10.42 -0.29
N SER A 173 -12.73 9.58 -1.23
CA SER A 173 -13.70 8.52 -0.92
C SER A 173 -13.11 7.44 0.00
N GLY A 174 -11.79 7.24 0.01
CA GLY A 174 -11.09 6.24 0.80
C GLY A 174 -9.59 6.21 0.50
N ASP A 175 -8.86 5.33 1.18
CA ASP A 175 -7.45 5.04 0.89
C ASP A 175 -7.29 3.51 0.77
N TRP A 176 -6.12 2.94 1.06
CA TRP A 176 -5.89 1.49 0.92
C TRP A 176 -6.92 0.61 1.61
N ASN A 177 -7.53 1.06 2.71
CA ASN A 177 -8.65 0.33 3.31
C ASN A 177 -9.92 0.71 2.54
N ASP A 178 -10.26 -0.09 1.53
CA ASP A 178 -11.44 0.13 0.69
C ASP A 178 -12.74 0.14 1.53
N GLY A 179 -12.78 -0.51 2.69
CA GLY A 179 -13.91 -0.44 3.63
C GLY A 179 -14.21 0.97 4.13
N LEU A 180 -13.20 1.84 4.20
CA LEU A 180 -13.35 3.26 4.49
C LEU A 180 -13.79 4.04 3.24
N SER A 181 -14.95 3.66 2.68
CA SER A 181 -15.41 4.06 1.34
C SER A 181 -16.27 5.33 1.27
N ALA A 182 -16.46 6.04 2.39
CA ALA A 182 -17.31 7.24 2.45
C ALA A 182 -16.76 8.34 3.37
N VAL A 183 -15.49 8.24 3.78
CA VAL A 183 -14.93 9.06 4.88
C VAL A 183 -14.82 10.55 4.51
N GLY A 184 -14.33 10.85 3.32
CA GLY A 184 -13.96 12.20 2.90
C GLY A 184 -14.48 12.59 1.51
N VAL A 185 -15.69 12.15 1.15
CA VAL A 185 -16.29 12.36 -0.19
C VAL A 185 -16.44 13.84 -0.57
N LYS A 186 -16.42 14.75 0.41
CA LYS A 186 -16.40 16.22 0.19
C LYS A 186 -14.99 16.79 0.18
N TRP A 187 -13.97 15.95 0.13
CA TRP A 187 -12.54 16.32 0.12
C TRP A 187 -12.15 17.21 1.32
N LYS A 188 -12.64 16.90 2.52
CA LYS A 188 -12.24 17.54 3.79
C LYS A 188 -11.62 16.57 4.80
N GLY A 189 -12.01 15.30 4.73
CA GLY A 189 -11.44 14.23 5.56
C GLY A 189 -9.95 13.99 5.28
N GLU A 190 -9.19 13.65 6.32
CA GLU A 190 -7.73 13.49 6.30
C GLU A 190 -7.34 12.02 6.51
N SER A 191 -6.21 11.56 5.93
CA SER A 191 -5.66 10.21 6.17
C SER A 191 -4.23 10.26 6.71
N ILE A 192 -4.02 9.66 7.89
CA ILE A 192 -2.69 9.56 8.49
C ILE A 192 -1.86 8.47 7.82
N TRP A 193 -2.47 7.33 7.47
CA TRP A 193 -1.80 6.28 6.73
C TRP A 193 -1.27 6.79 5.37
N LEU A 194 -2.10 7.52 4.62
CA LEU A 194 -1.70 8.11 3.34
C LEU A 194 -0.55 9.09 3.53
N GLY A 195 -0.52 9.84 4.63
CA GLY A 195 0.59 10.74 4.94
C GLY A 195 1.89 9.98 5.20
N HIS A 196 1.86 8.89 5.96
CA HIS A 196 3.04 8.04 6.14
C HIS A 196 3.51 7.44 4.81
N PHE A 197 2.58 6.98 3.97
CA PHE A 197 2.87 6.41 2.65
C PHE A 197 3.52 7.44 1.71
N LEU A 198 2.89 8.60 1.56
CA LEU A 198 3.37 9.70 0.72
C LEU A 198 4.72 10.24 1.20
N TYR A 199 4.96 10.34 2.52
CA TYR A 199 6.27 10.71 3.05
C TYR A 199 7.39 9.80 2.51
N GLY A 200 7.18 8.48 2.57
CA GLY A 200 8.15 7.50 2.07
C GLY A 200 8.43 7.69 0.58
N ILE A 201 7.38 7.91 -0.22
CA ILE A 201 7.52 8.19 -1.66
C ILE A 201 8.31 9.48 -1.89
N LEU A 202 7.95 10.59 -1.23
CA LEU A 202 8.63 11.87 -1.42
C LEU A 202 10.13 11.78 -1.08
N LYS A 203 10.47 11.17 0.07
CA LYS A 203 11.87 10.98 0.49
C LYS A 203 12.68 10.17 -0.51
N ARG A 204 12.09 9.10 -1.05
CA ARG A 204 12.79 8.16 -1.95
C ARG A 204 12.81 8.63 -3.40
N PHE A 205 11.79 9.39 -3.83
CA PHE A 205 11.70 9.89 -5.19
C PHE A 205 12.51 11.19 -5.41
N ALA A 206 12.80 11.96 -4.36
CA ALA A 206 13.62 13.17 -4.50
C ALA A 206 15.03 12.91 -5.09
N PRO A 207 15.79 11.88 -4.65
CA PRO A 207 17.03 11.48 -5.32
C PRO A 207 16.84 11.05 -6.78
N ILE A 208 15.71 10.43 -7.13
CA ILE A 208 15.38 10.07 -8.52
C ILE A 208 15.20 11.34 -9.36
N CYS A 209 14.50 12.36 -8.86
CA CYS A 209 14.38 13.64 -9.53
C CYS A 209 15.75 14.27 -9.82
N ARG A 210 16.68 14.26 -8.86
CA ARG A 210 18.07 14.75 -9.09
C ARG A 210 18.78 13.97 -10.18
N LYS A 211 18.65 12.64 -10.19
CA LYS A 211 19.24 11.78 -11.23
C LYS A 211 18.65 12.07 -12.61
N MET A 212 17.39 12.50 -12.66
CA MET A 212 16.71 12.98 -13.86
C MET A 212 16.99 14.47 -14.16
N LYS A 213 17.92 15.11 -13.43
CA LYS A 213 18.31 16.53 -13.55
C LYS A 213 17.18 17.52 -13.27
N ASP A 214 16.28 17.15 -12.37
CA ASP A 214 15.14 17.96 -11.92
C ASP A 214 15.29 18.36 -10.44
N ASP A 215 16.31 19.18 -10.17
CA ASP A 215 16.66 19.64 -8.82
C ASP A 215 15.54 20.44 -8.15
N LYS A 216 14.71 21.11 -8.95
CA LYS A 216 13.55 21.85 -8.46
C LYS A 216 12.51 20.91 -7.87
N LYS A 217 12.16 19.81 -8.56
CA LYS A 217 11.25 18.79 -8.01
C LYS A 217 11.87 18.08 -6.82
N ALA A 218 13.15 17.73 -6.90
CA ALA A 218 13.87 17.10 -5.79
C ALA A 218 13.74 17.93 -4.50
N SER A 219 14.10 19.21 -4.57
CA SER A 219 14.03 20.12 -3.42
C SER A 219 12.59 20.30 -2.90
N ARG A 220 11.60 20.37 -3.82
CA ARG A 220 10.19 20.47 -3.44
C ARG A 220 9.72 19.21 -2.70
N PHE A 221 10.12 18.03 -3.14
CA PHE A 221 9.72 16.76 -2.52
C PHE A 221 10.37 16.57 -1.15
N GLU A 222 11.64 16.95 -0.99
CA GLU A 222 12.30 16.93 0.33
C GLU A 222 11.63 17.88 1.32
N LEU A 223 11.39 19.12 0.92
CA LEU A 223 10.69 20.08 1.77
C LEU A 223 9.26 19.62 2.08
N GLY A 224 8.57 19.05 1.09
CA GLY A 224 7.24 18.48 1.26
C GLY A 224 7.23 17.32 2.26
N ALA A 225 8.22 16.43 2.19
CA ALA A 225 8.37 15.31 3.12
C ALA A 225 8.57 15.80 4.56
N GLU A 226 9.46 16.76 4.79
CA GLU A 226 9.72 17.26 6.15
C GLU A 226 8.51 18.01 6.75
N LYS A 227 7.79 18.78 5.91
CA LYS A 227 6.54 19.42 6.32
C LYS A 227 5.47 18.39 6.67
N LEU A 228 5.32 17.35 5.85
CA LEU A 228 4.35 16.28 6.07
C LEU A 228 4.69 15.47 7.33
N LYS A 229 5.95 15.11 7.55
CA LYS A 229 6.42 14.45 8.79
C LYS A 229 6.11 15.30 10.02
N SER A 230 6.34 16.61 9.93
CA SER A 230 6.00 17.54 11.02
C SER A 230 4.50 17.59 11.29
N ALA A 231 3.67 17.69 10.25
CA ALA A 231 2.20 17.69 10.35
C ALA A 231 1.65 16.39 10.94
N LEU A 232 2.14 15.23 10.47
CA LEU A 232 1.79 13.91 10.99
C LEU A 232 2.08 13.82 12.49
N ASN A 233 3.25 14.28 12.93
CA ASN A 233 3.63 14.18 14.33
C ASN A 233 2.93 15.20 15.23
N ARG A 234 2.58 16.38 14.69
CA ARG A 234 1.87 17.43 15.43
C ARG A 234 0.38 17.17 15.55
N TYR A 235 -0.26 16.80 14.45
CA TYR A 235 -1.71 16.70 14.35
C TYR A 235 -2.23 15.27 14.32
N GLY A 236 -1.43 14.29 13.88
CA GLY A 236 -1.80 12.89 13.76
C GLY A 236 -1.67 12.07 15.06
N TRP A 237 -1.00 12.62 16.08
CA TRP A 237 -0.69 11.89 17.31
C TRP A 237 -1.83 11.95 18.33
N ASP A 238 -2.27 10.79 18.80
CA ASP A 238 -3.39 10.62 19.74
C ASP A 238 -2.93 10.27 21.17
N GLY A 239 -1.65 10.44 21.48
CA GLY A 239 -1.07 10.26 22.82
C GLY A 239 -0.28 8.96 23.00
N SER A 240 -0.80 7.84 22.46
CA SER A 240 -0.14 6.51 22.48
C SER A 240 0.03 5.88 21.10
N TRP A 241 -0.78 6.29 20.13
CA TRP A 241 -0.70 5.87 18.73
C TRP A 241 -1.13 7.03 17.81
N TYR A 242 -1.05 6.83 16.50
CA TYR A 242 -1.57 7.78 15.51
C TYR A 242 -3.04 7.50 15.20
N TRP A 243 -3.89 8.53 15.18
CA TRP A 243 -5.26 8.33 14.72
C TRP A 243 -5.31 7.95 13.24
N ARG A 244 -6.41 7.35 12.79
CA ARG A 244 -6.46 6.69 11.47
C ARG A 244 -6.81 7.63 10.33
N ALA A 245 -7.93 8.33 10.49
CA ALA A 245 -8.47 9.27 9.52
C ALA A 245 -9.40 10.29 10.21
N SER A 246 -9.79 11.35 9.51
CA SER A 246 -10.88 12.24 9.91
C SER A 246 -11.97 12.25 8.84
N ARG A 247 -13.23 12.39 9.27
CA ARG A 247 -14.37 12.57 8.38
C ARG A 247 -14.41 14.00 7.84
N ASP A 248 -15.26 14.26 6.85
CA ASP A 248 -15.46 15.62 6.32
C ASP A 248 -15.96 16.64 7.37
N ASP A 249 -16.59 16.18 8.45
CA ASP A 249 -17.04 17.01 9.58
C ASP A 249 -15.99 17.16 10.70
N GLY A 250 -14.81 16.59 10.51
CA GLY A 250 -13.68 16.66 11.45
C GLY A 250 -13.70 15.61 12.56
N ARG A 251 -14.74 14.77 12.69
CA ARG A 251 -14.73 13.66 13.65
C ARG A 251 -13.64 12.66 13.30
N LEU A 252 -12.89 12.23 14.31
CA LEU A 252 -11.77 11.30 14.14
C LEU A 252 -12.24 9.84 14.05
N ILE A 253 -11.46 9.05 13.33
CA ILE A 253 -11.52 7.59 13.22
C ILE A 253 -10.17 7.06 13.73
N GLY A 254 -10.15 5.96 14.48
CA GLY A 254 -8.91 5.41 15.01
C GLY A 254 -8.31 6.22 16.16
N SER A 255 -9.11 6.96 16.91
CA SER A 255 -8.68 7.70 18.10
C SER A 255 -9.15 7.01 19.38
N SER A 256 -8.40 7.17 20.46
CA SER A 256 -8.75 6.83 21.84
C SER A 256 -10.09 7.41 22.29
N LYS A 257 -10.54 8.50 21.65
CA LYS A 257 -11.85 9.13 21.88
C LYS A 257 -13.02 8.35 21.23
N CYS A 258 -12.74 7.45 20.30
CA CYS A 258 -13.77 6.62 19.66
C CYS A 258 -14.23 5.51 20.60
N LYS A 259 -15.51 5.10 20.54
CA LYS A 259 -15.99 3.93 21.30
C LYS A 259 -15.53 2.62 20.66
N GLU A 260 -15.66 2.54 19.34
CA GLU A 260 -15.25 1.44 18.45
C GLU A 260 -14.27 1.98 17.41
N GLY A 261 -13.46 1.11 16.80
CA GLY A 261 -12.40 1.49 15.86
C GLY A 261 -11.42 2.49 16.50
N LYS A 262 -10.91 2.16 17.68
CA LYS A 262 -10.01 3.04 18.47
C LYS A 262 -8.60 3.09 17.92
N ILE A 263 -8.13 2.02 17.32
CA ILE A 263 -6.79 1.90 16.77
C ILE A 263 -6.85 1.06 15.50
N TYR A 264 -6.05 1.44 14.50
CA TYR A 264 -5.94 0.78 13.21
C TYR A 264 -4.49 0.43 12.93
N LEU A 265 -4.25 -0.79 12.45
CA LEU A 265 -2.92 -1.35 12.25
C LEU A 265 -2.09 -0.58 11.23
N ASN A 266 -2.66 -0.29 10.06
CA ASN A 266 -1.91 0.25 8.94
C ASN A 266 -1.32 1.64 9.22
N ALA A 267 -2.07 2.54 9.87
CA ALA A 267 -1.53 3.85 10.26
C ALA A 267 -0.33 3.72 11.20
N GLN A 268 -0.32 2.68 12.05
CA GLN A 268 0.77 2.43 13.00
C GLN A 268 2.00 1.85 12.30
N THR A 269 1.82 0.75 11.55
CA THR A 269 2.93 0.03 10.92
C THR A 269 3.63 0.89 9.87
N TRP A 270 2.89 1.66 9.09
CA TRP A 270 3.48 2.57 8.10
C TRP A 270 4.23 3.75 8.72
N SER A 271 3.87 4.15 9.94
CA SER A 271 4.65 5.16 10.65
C SER A 271 6.09 4.70 10.94
N ILE A 272 6.25 3.40 11.22
CA ILE A 272 7.53 2.70 11.44
C ILE A 272 8.22 2.41 10.10
N ILE A 273 7.50 1.82 9.14
CA ILE A 273 8.06 1.41 7.83
C ILE A 273 8.75 2.57 7.12
N ASN A 274 8.10 3.75 7.13
CA ASN A 274 8.63 4.95 6.51
C ASN A 274 9.30 5.91 7.50
N GLU A 275 9.62 5.48 8.72
CA GLU A 275 10.45 6.21 9.69
C GLU A 275 9.96 7.65 9.96
N THR A 276 8.64 7.81 9.98
CA THR A 276 7.99 9.12 10.19
C THR A 276 7.87 9.48 11.67
N LEU A 277 7.94 8.49 12.56
CA LEU A 277 7.84 8.66 14.00
C LEU A 277 9.07 9.34 14.61
N THR A 278 8.88 9.96 15.78
CA THR A 278 9.90 10.73 16.49
C THR A 278 10.04 10.30 17.94
N GLY A 279 11.28 10.32 18.45
CA GLY A 279 11.60 10.01 19.84
C GLY A 279 11.05 8.65 20.30
N GLU A 280 10.45 8.63 21.49
CA GLU A 280 9.93 7.41 22.13
C GLU A 280 8.58 6.92 21.57
N ARG A 281 8.06 7.53 20.50
CA ARG A 281 6.75 7.16 19.94
C ARG A 281 6.71 5.74 19.38
N ALA A 282 7.81 5.25 18.82
CA ALA A 282 7.91 3.86 18.34
C ALA A 282 7.53 2.86 19.43
N LYS A 283 8.09 3.01 20.64
CA LYS A 283 7.77 2.14 21.78
C LYS A 283 6.30 2.23 22.18
N LYS A 284 5.70 3.42 22.16
CA LYS A 284 4.27 3.61 22.48
C LYS A 284 3.35 2.97 21.43
N VAL A 285 3.68 3.14 20.15
CA VAL A 285 2.95 2.54 19.03
C VAL A 285 2.98 1.02 19.13
N ILE A 286 4.17 0.42 19.27
CA ILE A 286 4.33 -1.04 19.40
C ILE A 286 3.52 -1.58 20.58
N LYS A 287 3.71 -1.00 21.78
CA LYS A 287 2.93 -1.42 22.96
C LYS A 287 1.42 -1.34 22.76
N SER A 288 0.95 -0.37 21.96
CA SER A 288 -0.47 -0.23 21.64
C SER A 288 -0.92 -1.28 20.62
N VAL A 289 -0.11 -1.56 19.60
CA VAL A 289 -0.37 -2.63 18.63
C VAL A 289 -0.40 -3.99 19.34
N GLU A 290 0.59 -4.32 20.14
CA GLU A 290 0.66 -5.57 20.93
C GLU A 290 -0.56 -5.71 21.84
N ARG A 291 -0.90 -4.65 22.58
CA ARG A 291 -2.03 -4.68 23.53
C ARG A 291 -3.38 -4.88 22.85
N TYR A 292 -3.64 -4.17 21.75
CA TYR A 292 -4.99 -4.08 21.18
C TYR A 292 -5.18 -4.95 19.95
N LEU A 293 -4.17 -5.04 19.09
CA LEU A 293 -4.30 -5.60 17.74
C LEU A 293 -3.63 -6.96 17.60
N LEU A 294 -2.56 -7.25 18.33
CA LEU A 294 -1.92 -8.56 18.28
C LEU A 294 -2.76 -9.59 19.03
N LYS A 295 -2.98 -10.73 18.39
CA LYS A 295 -3.69 -11.92 18.89
C LYS A 295 -2.92 -13.16 18.46
N ASP A 296 -3.19 -14.28 19.11
CA ASP A 296 -2.51 -15.57 18.85
C ASP A 296 -2.71 -16.07 17.41
N PHE A 297 -3.74 -15.59 16.71
CA PHE A 297 -4.06 -15.93 15.32
C PHE A 297 -3.69 -14.82 14.32
N GLY A 298 -2.91 -13.82 14.76
CA GLY A 298 -2.39 -12.75 13.92
C GLY A 298 -2.92 -11.35 14.25
N PRO A 299 -2.36 -10.31 13.63
CA PRO A 299 -2.70 -8.92 13.94
C PRO A 299 -4.03 -8.49 13.29
N LEU A 300 -4.94 -7.98 14.12
CA LEU A 300 -6.22 -7.41 13.67
C LEU A 300 -6.02 -6.10 12.92
N LEU A 301 -6.86 -5.81 11.93
CA LEU A 301 -6.82 -4.54 11.20
C LEU A 301 -7.22 -3.34 12.07
N LEU A 302 -8.19 -3.51 12.96
CA LEU A 302 -8.66 -2.49 13.89
C LEU A 302 -9.26 -3.10 15.15
N TYR A 303 -9.35 -2.32 16.22
CA TYR A 303 -10.01 -2.74 17.46
C TYR A 303 -10.55 -1.56 18.29
N PRO A 304 -11.67 -1.71 19.04
CA PRO A 304 -12.68 -2.77 18.88
C PRO A 304 -13.36 -2.71 17.50
N PRO A 305 -13.93 -3.82 16.99
CA PRO A 305 -14.72 -3.78 15.77
C PRO A 305 -15.98 -2.93 15.93
N TYR A 306 -16.53 -2.45 14.82
CA TYR A 306 -17.81 -1.75 14.78
C TYR A 306 -18.97 -2.72 14.91
N THR A 307 -19.92 -2.44 15.80
CA THR A 307 -21.11 -3.28 15.99
C THR A 307 -22.36 -2.74 15.31
N LYS A 308 -22.32 -1.49 14.84
CA LYS A 308 -23.44 -0.83 14.15
C LYS A 308 -22.96 -0.19 12.85
N PRO A 309 -23.78 -0.26 11.78
CA PRO A 309 -23.51 0.48 10.55
C PRO A 309 -23.35 1.98 10.81
N ASP A 310 -22.34 2.58 10.20
CA ASP A 310 -22.10 4.01 10.14
C ASP A 310 -21.80 4.37 8.67
N GLU A 311 -22.82 4.90 7.99
CA GLU A 311 -22.74 5.26 6.58
C GLU A 311 -21.67 6.31 6.28
N SER A 312 -21.31 7.13 7.26
CA SER A 312 -20.33 8.20 7.07
C SER A 312 -18.88 7.71 7.04
N ILE A 313 -18.63 6.42 7.25
CA ILE A 313 -17.30 5.81 7.10
C ILE A 313 -17.28 4.62 6.13
N GLY A 314 -18.38 4.38 5.42
CA GLY A 314 -18.43 3.40 4.34
C GLY A 314 -18.76 1.98 4.80
N TYR A 315 -18.49 1.01 3.92
CA TYR A 315 -18.96 -0.36 4.10
C TYR A 315 -18.19 -1.17 5.15
N ILE A 316 -17.09 -0.65 5.71
CA ILE A 316 -16.36 -1.30 6.81
C ILE A 316 -17.28 -1.70 7.97
N THR A 317 -18.30 -0.89 8.27
CA THR A 317 -19.24 -1.13 9.37
C THR A 317 -20.40 -2.07 9.01
N ARG A 318 -20.47 -2.51 7.74
CA ARG A 318 -21.50 -3.46 7.26
C ARG A 318 -21.04 -4.91 7.39
N TYR A 319 -19.75 -5.16 7.57
CA TYR A 319 -19.25 -6.47 7.93
C TYR A 319 -19.54 -6.78 9.40
N ALA A 320 -19.80 -8.05 9.68
CA ALA A 320 -19.91 -8.52 11.06
C ALA A 320 -18.60 -8.24 11.84
N PRO A 321 -18.67 -7.95 13.15
CA PRO A 321 -17.49 -7.77 13.99
C PRO A 321 -16.50 -8.93 13.86
N GLY A 322 -15.23 -8.62 13.61
CA GLY A 322 -14.15 -9.61 13.44
C GLY A 322 -14.00 -10.15 12.02
N MET A 323 -14.81 -9.70 11.07
CA MET A 323 -14.75 -10.14 9.67
C MET A 323 -14.12 -9.07 8.77
N ARG A 324 -13.28 -9.52 7.83
CA ARG A 324 -12.72 -8.69 6.76
C ARG A 324 -12.08 -7.41 7.32
N GLU A 325 -12.43 -6.23 6.79
CA GLU A 325 -11.91 -4.95 7.24
C GLU A 325 -12.43 -4.53 8.63
N ASN A 326 -13.52 -5.13 9.14
CA ASN A 326 -14.11 -4.80 10.45
C ASN A 326 -13.46 -5.57 11.60
N GLY A 327 -12.15 -5.37 11.78
CA GLY A 327 -11.40 -5.99 12.86
C GLY A 327 -11.05 -7.45 12.63
N GLY A 328 -11.09 -7.95 11.39
CA GLY A 328 -10.50 -9.24 11.03
C GLY A 328 -8.98 -9.19 10.91
N VAL A 329 -8.35 -10.37 10.86
CA VAL A 329 -6.95 -10.50 10.45
C VAL A 329 -6.86 -10.31 8.95
N TYR A 330 -6.52 -9.09 8.55
CA TYR A 330 -6.34 -8.73 7.15
C TYR A 330 -4.89 -9.00 6.76
N THR A 331 -4.61 -10.19 6.21
CA THR A 331 -3.25 -10.70 5.98
C THR A 331 -2.33 -9.72 5.24
N HIS A 332 -2.87 -8.94 4.31
CA HIS A 332 -2.13 -7.88 3.62
C HIS A 332 -1.60 -6.81 4.62
N ALA A 333 -2.42 -6.34 5.57
CA ALA A 333 -1.95 -5.42 6.60
C ALA A 333 -1.05 -6.11 7.65
N ALA A 334 -1.24 -7.41 7.88
CA ALA A 334 -0.39 -8.20 8.77
C ALA A 334 1.06 -8.27 8.27
N VAL A 335 1.28 -8.42 6.96
CA VAL A 335 2.62 -8.39 6.36
C VAL A 335 3.35 -7.08 6.66
N TRP A 336 2.64 -5.96 6.70
CA TRP A 336 3.25 -4.68 7.10
C TRP A 336 3.58 -4.61 8.59
N ALA A 337 2.85 -5.33 9.45
CA ALA A 337 3.24 -5.48 10.84
C ALA A 337 4.55 -6.27 10.93
N ILE A 338 4.66 -7.42 10.26
CA ILE A 338 5.89 -8.22 10.19
C ILE A 338 7.07 -7.33 9.73
N LEU A 339 6.90 -6.59 8.63
CA LEU A 339 7.93 -5.67 8.12
C LEU A 339 8.32 -4.59 9.13
N ALA A 340 7.35 -4.00 9.82
CA ALA A 340 7.61 -2.99 10.84
C ALA A 340 8.43 -3.55 12.02
N TYR A 341 8.10 -4.75 12.51
CA TYR A 341 8.83 -5.41 13.59
C TYR A 341 10.24 -5.84 13.17
N CYS A 342 10.42 -6.30 11.93
CA CYS A 342 11.75 -6.52 11.36
C CYS A 342 12.61 -5.24 11.37
N LYS A 343 12.06 -4.10 10.94
CA LYS A 343 12.80 -2.81 10.97
C LYS A 343 13.17 -2.37 12.40
N LEU A 344 12.39 -2.79 13.39
CA LEU A 344 12.64 -2.53 14.81
C LEU A 344 13.57 -3.55 15.45
N LYS A 345 14.07 -4.53 14.67
CA LYS A 345 14.91 -5.64 15.14
C LYS A 345 14.22 -6.52 16.18
N GLN A 346 12.89 -6.66 16.09
CA GLN A 346 12.10 -7.59 16.89
C GLN A 346 11.79 -8.84 16.06
N GLY A 347 12.84 -9.65 15.83
CA GLY A 347 12.78 -10.81 14.94
C GLY A 347 11.81 -11.89 15.44
N ASP A 348 11.82 -12.19 16.73
CA ASP A 348 10.95 -13.21 17.33
C ASP A 348 9.47 -12.84 17.14
N ASN A 349 9.07 -11.62 17.52
CA ASN A 349 7.72 -11.12 17.29
C ASN A 349 7.33 -11.08 15.80
N ALA A 350 8.29 -10.77 14.91
CA ALA A 350 8.05 -10.77 13.47
C ALA A 350 7.80 -12.19 12.94
N PHE A 351 8.54 -13.17 13.45
CA PHE A 351 8.39 -14.59 13.11
C PHE A 351 7.13 -15.19 13.70
N ASP A 352 6.77 -14.86 14.95
CA ASP A 352 5.50 -15.31 15.56
C ASP A 352 4.26 -14.80 14.82
N MET A 353 4.35 -13.66 14.12
CA MET A 353 3.28 -13.12 13.29
C MET A 353 3.21 -13.72 11.88
N TYR A 354 4.33 -14.26 11.38
CA TYR A 354 4.43 -14.88 10.05
C TYR A 354 3.74 -16.25 10.09
#